data_AF-A0A7V5X1T0-F1
#
_entry.id   AF-A0A7V5X1T0-F1
#
_cell.length_a   1.000
_cell.length_b   1.000
_cell.length_c   1.000
_cell.angle_alpha   90.00
_cell.angle_beta   90.00
_cell.angle_gamma   90.00
#
_symmetry.space_group_name_H-M   'P 1'
#
loop_
_entity.id
_entity.type
_entity.pdbx_description
1 polymer ?
#
loop_
_entity_poly.entity_id
_entity_poly.type
_entity_poly.pdbx_seq_one_letter_code
_entity_poly.pdbx_strand_id
1 'polypeptide(L)'
;MSIDREKKSVTLRALENDSTFQQTYEKLVIATGARAIVPPLPGVDLAGVFPLKEFQDGINLRNYIEQEKPEHAVIIGGGYIGVEVSESFRKIGMDVTLVEAMPRIMA
;
A
#
# COMPACT_ATOMS: atom_id res chain seq x y z
N MET A 1 10.45 12.60 10.51
CA MET A 1 9.49 13.20 11.46
C MET A 1 9.81 12.67 12.85
N SER A 2 9.83 13.53 13.86
CA SER A 2 9.99 13.14 15.27
C SER A 2 9.06 13.98 16.15
N ILE A 3 8.68 13.45 17.32
CA ILE A 3 7.78 14.13 18.27
C ILE A 3 8.55 14.33 19.58
N ASP A 4 8.71 15.57 20.01
CA ASP A 4 9.19 15.93 21.35
C ASP A 4 7.97 16.25 22.23
N ARG A 5 7.63 15.31 23.11
CA ARG A 5 6.42 15.40 23.94
C ARG A 5 6.59 16.39 25.10
N GLU A 6 7.81 16.59 25.59
CA GLU A 6 8.09 17.51 26.69
C GLU A 6 7.98 18.95 26.21
N LYS A 7 8.55 19.26 25.04
CA LYS A 7 8.46 20.58 24.41
C LYS A 7 7.17 20.80 23.63
N LYS A 8 6.33 19.77 23.52
CA LYS A 8 5.10 19.73 22.72
C LYS A 8 5.36 20.25 21.29
N SER A 9 6.36 19.67 20.63
CA SER A 9 6.72 20.03 19.25
C SER A 9 6.93 18.81 18.37
N VAL A 10 6.76 19.01 17.06
CA VAL A 10 7.05 18.03 16.03
C VAL A 10 8.11 18.57 15.09
N THR A 11 9.06 17.72 14.72
CA THR A 11 10.04 18.00 13.66
C THR A 11 9.49 17.45 12.36
N LEU A 12 9.26 18.32 11.38
CA LEU A 12 8.67 18.02 10.09
C LEU A 12 9.72 18.17 8.99
N ARG A 13 9.59 17.38 7.92
CA ARG A 13 10.39 17.50 6.70
C ARG A 13 9.46 17.98 5.58
N ALA A 14 9.78 19.12 4.97
CA ALA A 14 9.09 19.61 3.79
C ALA A 14 9.46 18.74 2.59
N LEU A 15 8.47 18.19 1.88
CA LEU A 15 8.73 17.27 0.76
C LEU A 15 9.20 17.99 -0.51
N GLU A 16 8.96 19.30 -0.63
CA GLU A 16 9.33 20.07 -1.82
C GLU A 16 10.83 20.35 -1.90
N ASN A 17 11.50 20.47 -0.75
CA ASN A 17 12.90 20.91 -0.68
C ASN A 17 13.73 20.18 0.40
N ASP A 18 13.18 19.12 0.99
CA ASP A 18 13.78 18.33 2.07
C ASP A 18 14.22 19.12 3.33
N SER A 19 13.85 20.40 3.44
CA SER A 19 14.16 21.21 4.62
C SER A 19 13.42 20.69 5.84
N THR A 20 14.01 20.90 7.01
CA THR A 20 13.46 20.45 8.28
C THR A 20 13.12 21.64 9.16
N PHE A 21 11.93 21.63 9.76
CA PHE A 21 11.48 22.68 10.67
C PHE A 21 10.70 22.11 11.86
N GLN A 22 10.54 22.90 12.91
CA GLN A 22 9.79 22.52 14.10
C GLN A 22 8.46 23.27 14.16
N GLN A 23 7.40 22.55 14.56
CA GLN A 23 6.08 23.11 14.79
C GLN A 23 5.60 22.72 16.20
N THR A 24 5.23 23.72 17.01
CA THR A 24 4.66 23.49 18.34
C THR A 24 3.16 23.16 18.26
N TYR A 25 2.66 22.38 19.20
CA TYR A 25 1.26 21.99 19.28
C TYR A 25 0.70 22.06 20.71
N GLU A 26 -0.60 22.29 20.84
CA GLU A 26 -1.29 22.16 22.13
C GLU A 26 -1.82 20.74 22.36
N LYS A 27 -2.35 20.14 21.30
CA LYS A 27 -2.82 18.75 21.22
C LYS A 27 -2.32 18.16 19.90
N LEU A 28 -2.00 16.87 19.90
CA LEU A 28 -1.50 16.15 18.73
C LEU A 28 -2.38 14.93 18.48
N VAL A 29 -2.85 14.77 17.24
CA VAL A 29 -3.58 13.59 16.77
C VAL A 29 -2.67 12.80 15.83
N ILE A 30 -2.56 11.49 16.05
CA ILE A 30 -1.79 10.59 15.20
C ILE A 30 -2.77 9.80 14.34
N ALA A 31 -2.79 10.11 13.05
CA ALA A 31 -3.68 9.50 12.06
C ALA A 31 -2.89 8.98 10.84
N THR A 32 -1.71 8.39 11.08
CA THR A 32 -0.77 7.94 10.03
C THR A 32 -1.19 6.65 9.32
N GLY A 33 -2.30 6.05 9.71
CA GLY A 33 -2.81 4.81 9.13
C GLY A 33 -1.84 3.62 9.30
N ALA A 34 -1.90 2.71 8.35
CA ALA A 34 -1.08 1.49 8.28
C ALA A 34 -0.48 1.35 6.87
N ARG A 35 0.54 0.49 6.74
CA ARG A 35 1.19 0.17 5.47
C ARG A 35 0.92 -1.28 5.07
N ALA A 36 0.94 -1.56 3.78
CA ALA A 36 0.92 -2.94 3.29
C ALA A 36 2.15 -3.69 3.81
N ILE A 37 1.95 -4.93 4.26
CA ILE A 37 3.04 -5.80 4.67
C ILE A 37 3.65 -6.40 3.41
N VAL A 38 4.91 -6.07 3.13
CA VAL A 38 5.68 -6.69 2.05
C VAL A 38 6.55 -7.78 2.68
N PRO A 39 6.35 -9.05 2.34
CA PRO A 39 7.14 -10.14 2.91
C PRO A 39 8.60 -10.06 2.42
N PRO A 40 9.59 -10.49 3.22
CA PRO A 40 11.00 -10.44 2.84
C PRO A 40 11.35 -11.59 1.88
N LEU A 41 10.84 -11.53 0.65
CA LEU A 41 11.03 -12.54 -0.39
C LEU A 41 11.84 -11.95 -1.56
N PRO A 42 12.65 -12.76 -2.26
CA PRO A 42 13.28 -12.32 -3.50
C PRO A 42 12.24 -11.89 -4.54
N GLY A 43 12.50 -10.76 -5.23
CA GLY A 43 11.66 -10.29 -6.33
C GLY A 43 10.42 -9.47 -5.95
N VAL A 44 10.29 -9.04 -4.68
CA VAL A 44 9.20 -8.15 -4.24
C VAL A 44 9.28 -6.74 -4.81
N ASP A 45 10.39 -6.40 -5.43
CA ASP A 45 10.72 -5.12 -6.07
C ASP A 45 10.62 -5.17 -7.61
N LEU A 46 10.20 -6.31 -8.19
CA LEU A 46 9.96 -6.42 -9.63
C LEU A 46 8.82 -5.51 -10.08
N ALA A 47 8.89 -4.98 -11.29
CA ALA A 47 7.95 -3.99 -11.83
C ALA A 47 6.47 -4.44 -11.83
N GLY A 48 6.21 -5.75 -11.85
CA GLY A 48 4.85 -6.33 -11.82
C GLY A 48 4.29 -6.56 -10.40
N VAL A 49 5.01 -6.19 -9.34
CA VAL A 49 4.60 -6.41 -7.95
C VAL A 49 4.10 -5.10 -7.34
N PHE A 50 2.83 -5.09 -6.93
CA PHE A 50 2.16 -3.89 -6.43
C PHE A 50 1.61 -4.11 -5.02
N PRO A 51 2.02 -3.31 -4.02
CA PRO A 51 1.17 -3.09 -2.85
C PRO A 51 -0.05 -2.26 -3.27
N LEU A 52 -1.17 -2.41 -2.56
CA LEU A 52 -2.37 -1.62 -2.81
C LEU A 52 -2.91 -1.06 -1.50
N LYS A 53 -2.52 0.19 -1.16
CA LYS A 53 -2.92 0.85 0.09
C LYS A 53 -3.33 2.31 -0.11
N GLU A 54 -2.58 3.04 -0.93
CA GLU A 54 -2.81 4.44 -1.23
C GLU A 54 -3.53 4.61 -2.57
N PHE A 55 -4.16 5.77 -2.76
CA PHE A 55 -4.83 6.08 -4.03
C PHE A 55 -3.86 6.02 -5.22
N GLN A 56 -2.61 6.46 -5.00
CA GLN A 56 -1.57 6.45 -6.03
C GLN A 56 -1.18 5.02 -6.45
N ASP A 57 -1.22 4.05 -5.52
CA ASP A 57 -0.96 2.64 -5.84
C ASP A 57 -1.95 2.13 -6.88
N GLY A 58 -3.24 2.47 -6.72
CA GLY A 58 -4.29 2.09 -7.66
C GLY A 58 -4.12 2.71 -9.05
N ILE A 59 -3.67 3.97 -9.12
CA ILE A 59 -3.33 4.63 -10.39
C ILE A 59 -2.16 3.89 -11.07
N ASN A 60 -1.10 3.61 -10.33
CA ASN A 60 0.09 2.96 -10.87
C ASN A 60 -0.23 1.56 -11.41
N LEU A 61 -1.00 0.78 -10.64
CA LEU A 61 -1.47 -0.53 -11.04
C LEU A 61 -2.34 -0.48 -12.30
N ARG A 62 -3.27 0.48 -12.37
CA ARG A 62 -4.12 0.66 -13.55
C ARG A 62 -3.30 0.99 -14.79
N ASN A 63 -2.35 1.92 -14.68
CA ASN A 63 -1.47 2.31 -15.78
C ASN A 63 -0.65 1.09 -16.27
N TYR A 64 -0.13 0.30 -15.34
CA TYR A 64 0.59 -0.93 -15.68
C TYR A 64 -0.29 -1.92 -16.44
N ILE A 65 -1.53 -2.14 -15.99
CA ILE A 65 -2.48 -3.04 -16.68
C ILE A 65 -2.78 -2.53 -18.10
N GLU A 66 -2.98 -1.22 -18.27
CA GLU A 66 -3.28 -0.63 -19.59
C GLU A 66 -2.09 -0.72 -20.56
N GLN A 67 -0.85 -0.60 -20.05
CA GLN A 67 0.38 -0.64 -20.83
C GLN A 67 0.83 -2.06 -21.17
N GLU A 68 0.97 -2.91 -20.15
CA GLU A 68 1.55 -4.25 -20.27
C GLU A 68 0.51 -5.31 -20.64
N LYS A 69 -0.79 -5.01 -20.45
CA LYS A 69 -1.92 -5.90 -20.76
C LYS A 69 -1.72 -7.34 -20.24
N PRO A 70 -1.43 -7.51 -18.94
CA PRO A 70 -1.26 -8.83 -18.37
C PRO A 70 -2.55 -9.66 -18.50
N GLU A 71 -2.41 -10.94 -18.84
CA GLU A 71 -3.55 -11.88 -18.90
C GLU A 71 -3.82 -12.54 -17.54
N HIS A 72 -2.78 -12.64 -16.70
CA HIS A 72 -2.83 -13.33 -15.41
C HIS A 72 -2.45 -12.40 -14.26
N ALA A 73 -3.14 -12.54 -13.13
CA ALA A 73 -2.79 -11.90 -11.87
C ALA A 73 -2.75 -12.89 -10.71
N VAL A 74 -1.76 -12.73 -9.84
CA VAL A 74 -1.68 -13.45 -8.57
C VAL A 74 -1.91 -12.45 -7.44
N ILE A 75 -2.91 -12.73 -6.61
CA ILE A 75 -3.24 -11.94 -5.43
C ILE A 75 -2.72 -12.67 -4.19
N ILE A 76 -1.90 -11.98 -3.39
CA ILE A 76 -1.30 -12.52 -2.17
C ILE A 76 -2.09 -11.99 -0.97
N GLY A 77 -2.75 -12.90 -0.25
CA GLY A 77 -3.61 -12.61 0.90
C GLY A 77 -5.10 -12.65 0.54
N GLY A 78 -5.84 -13.55 1.17
CA GLY A 78 -7.28 -13.79 1.04
C GLY A 78 -8.13 -13.10 2.11
N GLY A 79 -7.68 -11.96 2.63
CA GLY A 79 -8.51 -11.03 3.39
C GLY A 79 -9.46 -10.23 2.49
N TYR A 80 -10.25 -9.33 3.07
CA TYR A 80 -11.30 -8.60 2.33
C TYR A 80 -10.74 -7.84 1.11
N ILE A 81 -9.60 -7.15 1.26
CA ILE A 81 -8.95 -6.42 0.16
C ILE A 81 -8.59 -7.37 -0.98
N GLY A 82 -7.96 -8.51 -0.67
CA GLY A 82 -7.54 -9.47 -1.69
C GLY A 82 -8.73 -10.06 -2.45
N VAL A 83 -9.85 -10.31 -1.77
CA VAL A 83 -11.09 -10.79 -2.40
C VAL A 83 -11.70 -9.73 -3.33
N GLU A 84 -11.81 -8.46 -2.88
CA GLU A 84 -12.34 -7.36 -3.70
C GLU A 84 -11.47 -7.07 -4.94
N VAL A 85 -10.15 -7.13 -4.79
CA VAL A 85 -9.21 -6.97 -5.92
C VAL A 85 -9.34 -8.15 -6.88
N SER A 86 -9.47 -9.37 -6.36
CA SER A 86 -9.68 -10.56 -7.18
C SER A 86 -10.95 -10.45 -8.03
N GLU A 87 -12.06 -10.02 -7.43
CA GLU A 87 -13.31 -9.76 -8.15
C GLU A 87 -13.13 -8.67 -9.22
N SER A 88 -12.45 -7.57 -8.87
CA SER A 88 -12.22 -6.45 -9.79
C SER A 88 -11.39 -6.87 -11.01
N PHE A 89 -10.36 -7.69 -10.80
CA PHE A 89 -9.52 -8.20 -11.89
C PHE A 89 -10.26 -9.19 -12.79
N ARG A 90 -11.10 -10.06 -12.20
CA ARG A 90 -12.00 -10.93 -12.98
C ARG A 90 -12.97 -10.12 -13.84
N LYS A 91 -13.50 -9.00 -13.33
CA LYS A 91 -14.42 -8.11 -14.07
C LYS A 91 -13.78 -7.46 -15.30
N ILE A 92 -12.46 -7.24 -15.27
CA ILE A 92 -11.71 -6.70 -16.42
C ILE A 92 -11.11 -7.79 -17.32
N GLY A 93 -11.48 -9.06 -17.11
CA GLY A 93 -11.16 -10.18 -18.00
C GLY A 93 -9.85 -10.91 -17.70
N MET A 94 -9.20 -10.65 -16.57
CA MET A 94 -7.97 -11.34 -16.19
C MET A 94 -8.25 -12.70 -15.54
N ASP A 95 -7.33 -13.64 -15.70
CA ASP A 95 -7.28 -14.87 -14.92
C ASP A 95 -6.59 -14.61 -13.58
N VAL A 96 -7.29 -14.93 -12.50
CA VAL A 96 -6.86 -14.58 -11.14
C VAL A 96 -6.59 -15.82 -10.32
N THR A 97 -5.41 -15.87 -9.68
CA THR A 97 -5.08 -16.84 -8.64
C THR A 97 -4.97 -16.10 -7.30
N LEU A 98 -5.76 -16.52 -6.31
CA LEU A 98 -5.67 -16.00 -4.94
C LEU A 98 -4.89 -16.99 -4.07
N VAL A 99 -3.84 -16.51 -3.41
CA VAL A 99 -2.99 -17.31 -2.51
C VAL A 99 -3.17 -16.81 -1.09
N GLU A 100 -3.62 -17.68 -0.19
CA GLU A 100 -3.77 -17.39 1.24
C GLU A 100 -2.91 -18.37 2.04
N ALA A 101 -2.22 -17.85 3.07
CA ALA A 101 -1.36 -18.64 3.94
C ALA A 101 -2.18 -19.44 4.98
N MET A 102 -3.34 -18.93 5.38
CA MET A 102 -4.27 -19.58 6.29
C MET A 102 -5.08 -20.69 5.57
N PRO A 103 -5.68 -21.65 6.31
CA PRO A 103 -6.46 -22.74 5.72
C PRO A 103 -7.71 -22.29 4.94
N ARG A 104 -8.16 -21.04 5.12
CA ARG A 104 -9.31 -20.44 4.43
C ARG A 104 -9.11 -18.95 4.22
N ILE A 105 -9.81 -18.39 3.25
CA ILE A 105 -9.98 -16.95 3.08
C ILE A 105 -10.86 -16.38 4.20
N MET A 106 -10.78 -15.06 4.44
CA MET A 106 -11.60 -14.38 5.45
C MET A 106 -11.50 -15.03 6.84
N ALA A 107 -10.30 -15.50 7.21
CA ALA A 107 -10.04 -16.23 8.44
C ALA A 107 -10.05 -15.36 9.69
#